data_AF-A0A963LBV4-F1
#
_entry.id   AF-A0A963LBV4-F1
#
_cell.length_a   1.000
_cell.length_b   1.000
_cell.length_c   1.000
_cell.angle_alpha   90.00
_cell.angle_beta   90.00
_cell.angle_gamma   90.00
#
_symmetry.space_group_name_H-M   'P 1'
#
loop_
_entity.id
_entity.type
_entity.pdbx_description
1 polymer ?
#
loop_
_entity_poly.entity_id
_entity_poly.type
_entity_poly.pdbx_seq_one_letter_code
_entity_poly.pdbx_strand_id
1 'polypeptide(L)'
;MDATHEVFNQALPRTGNNLLADNAALRDALHFNAPALATEELERLGAALARPEMQTHARLANVVTPQLHTHDRFGHRADQVEFHPSYHAL
;
A
#
# COMPACT_ATOMS: atom_id res chain seq x y z
N MET A 1 14.75 -6.91 -33.06
CA MET A 1 15.93 -6.66 -32.21
C MET A 1 16.12 -7.91 -31.39
N ASP A 2 17.21 -8.64 -31.63
CA ASP A 2 17.50 -9.85 -30.86
C ASP A 2 17.99 -9.47 -29.46
N ALA A 3 17.62 -10.28 -28.45
CA ALA A 3 18.05 -10.04 -27.07
C ALA A 3 19.57 -10.19 -26.96
N THR A 4 20.23 -9.25 -26.27
CA THR A 4 21.70 -9.26 -26.12
C THR A 4 22.21 -10.20 -25.03
N HIS A 5 21.33 -10.60 -24.11
CA HIS A 5 21.62 -11.55 -23.02
C HIS A 5 20.31 -12.11 -22.44
N GLU A 6 20.43 -13.18 -21.66
CA GLU A 6 19.36 -13.70 -20.82
C GLU A 6 19.42 -13.04 -19.43
N VAL A 7 18.26 -12.62 -18.91
CA VAL A 7 18.13 -12.10 -17.54
C VAL A 7 17.71 -13.24 -16.62
N PHE A 8 18.64 -13.71 -15.79
CA PHE A 8 18.40 -14.76 -14.79
C PHE A 8 18.77 -14.26 -13.38
N ASN A 9 18.46 -15.06 -12.36
CA ASN A 9 18.73 -14.74 -10.94
C ASN A 9 18.09 -13.42 -10.46
N GLN A 10 16.90 -13.09 -10.97
CA GLN A 10 16.12 -11.96 -10.46
C GLN A 10 15.20 -12.44 -9.33
N ALA A 11 15.28 -11.76 -8.18
CA ALA A 11 14.34 -12.01 -7.10
C ALA A 11 12.92 -11.63 -7.52
N LEU A 12 11.94 -12.40 -7.06
CA LEU A 12 10.53 -12.06 -7.27
C LEU A 12 10.11 -10.95 -6.29
N PRO A 13 9.20 -10.04 -6.70
CA PRO A 13 8.62 -9.05 -5.79
C PRO A 13 7.96 -9.71 -4.58
N ARG A 14 8.20 -9.15 -3.39
CA ARG A 14 7.54 -9.60 -2.17
C ARG A 14 6.10 -9.05 -2.12
N THR A 15 5.16 -9.82 -2.64
CA THR A 15 3.74 -9.46 -2.72
C THR A 15 2.86 -10.67 -2.36
N GLY A 16 1.65 -10.44 -1.88
CA GLY A 16 0.66 -11.49 -1.59
C GLY A 16 0.92 -12.31 -0.32
N ASN A 17 2.00 -12.05 0.41
CA ASN A 17 2.31 -12.68 1.69
C ASN A 17 1.53 -12.01 2.84
N ASN A 18 1.15 -12.70 3.92
CA ASN A 18 0.43 -12.04 5.01
C ASN A 18 1.40 -11.30 5.95
N LEU A 19 1.26 -9.97 6.06
CA LEU A 19 2.18 -9.13 6.85
C LEU A 19 2.22 -9.47 8.34
N LEU A 20 1.12 -9.98 8.91
CA LEU A 20 1.09 -10.42 10.30
C LEU A 20 1.65 -11.84 10.43
N ALA A 21 1.21 -12.76 9.57
CA ALA A 21 1.61 -14.17 9.67
C ALA A 21 3.14 -14.33 9.54
N ASP A 22 3.76 -13.53 8.67
CA ASP A 22 5.21 -13.52 8.41
C ASP A 22 6.03 -12.81 9.49
N ASN A 23 5.38 -12.15 10.46
CA ASN A 23 6.05 -11.38 11.50
C ASN A 23 5.96 -12.10 12.85
N ALA A 24 6.87 -13.06 13.06
CA ALA A 24 6.94 -13.85 14.29
C ALA A 24 7.05 -12.98 15.55
N ALA A 25 7.93 -11.97 15.53
CA ALA A 25 8.13 -11.09 16.68
C ALA A 25 6.86 -10.32 17.07
N LEU A 26 6.10 -9.84 16.09
CA LEU A 26 4.82 -9.16 16.36
C LEU A 26 3.78 -10.14 16.93
N ARG A 27 3.70 -11.36 16.39
CA ARG A 27 2.78 -12.38 16.88
C ARG A 27 3.09 -12.79 18.32
N ASP A 28 4.36 -13.00 18.65
CA ASP A 28 4.80 -13.31 20.01
C ASP A 28 4.49 -12.16 20.97
N ALA A 29 4.70 -10.91 20.53
CA ALA A 29 4.38 -9.73 21.31
C ALA A 29 2.87 -9.60 21.58
N LEU A 30 2.01 -9.88 20.58
CA LEU A 30 0.56 -9.88 20.76
C LEU A 30 0.12 -10.98 21.74
N HIS A 31 0.67 -12.19 21.61
CA HIS A 31 0.36 -13.29 22.51
C HIS A 31 0.73 -12.97 23.96
N PHE A 32 1.90 -12.37 24.19
CA PHE A 32 2.36 -12.03 25.53
C PHE A 32 1.63 -10.83 26.14
N ASN A 33 1.50 -9.73 25.40
CA ASN A 33 0.98 -8.47 25.94
C ASN A 33 -0.55 -8.36 25.86
N ALA A 34 -1.19 -9.10 24.96
CA ALA A 34 -2.63 -9.04 24.72
C ALA A 34 -3.22 -10.45 24.49
N PRO A 35 -3.10 -11.39 25.46
CA PRO A 35 -3.49 -12.78 25.28
C PRO A 35 -4.98 -13.01 25.01
N ALA A 36 -5.84 -12.02 25.34
CA ALA A 36 -7.27 -12.07 25.08
C ALA A 36 -7.68 -11.42 23.74
N LEU A 37 -6.73 -10.88 22.98
CA LEU A 37 -7.01 -10.23 21.70
C LEU A 37 -7.25 -11.27 20.61
N ALA A 38 -8.41 -11.19 19.95
CA ALA A 38 -8.72 -11.92 18.74
C ALA A 38 -7.90 -11.38 17.56
N THR A 39 -7.04 -12.21 16.95
CA THR A 39 -6.10 -11.78 15.89
C THR A 39 -6.62 -12.00 14.47
N GLU A 40 -7.79 -12.61 14.31
CA GLU A 40 -8.32 -12.98 12.99
C GLU A 40 -8.51 -11.77 12.09
N GLU A 41 -8.95 -10.62 12.62
CA GLU A 41 -9.10 -9.38 11.83
C GLU A 41 -7.74 -8.80 11.44
N LEU A 42 -6.73 -8.94 12.31
CA LEU A 42 -5.37 -8.50 12.01
C LEU A 42 -4.74 -9.40 10.93
N GLU A 43 -5.03 -10.70 10.93
CA GLU A 43 -4.62 -11.61 9.88
C GLU A 43 -5.28 -11.26 8.54
N ARG A 44 -6.60 -11.01 8.53
CA ARG A 44 -7.30 -10.54 7.32
C ARG A 44 -6.73 -9.23 6.78
N LEU A 45 -6.45 -8.29 7.67
CA LEU A 45 -5.83 -7.01 7.32
C LEU A 45 -4.42 -7.22 6.76
N GLY A 46 -3.61 -8.06 7.40
CA GLY A 46 -2.25 -8.38 6.96
C GLY A 46 -2.22 -9.01 5.55
N ALA A 47 -3.19 -9.85 5.21
CA ALA A 47 -3.35 -10.36 3.85
C ALA A 47 -3.82 -9.28 2.87
N ALA A 48 -4.81 -8.46 3.26
CA ALA A 48 -5.38 -7.42 2.41
C ALA A 48 -4.35 -6.35 2.02
N LEU A 49 -3.52 -5.91 2.97
CA LEU A 49 -2.49 -4.88 2.78
C LEU A 49 -1.30 -5.34 1.93
N ALA A 50 -1.02 -6.64 1.89
CA ALA A 50 0.10 -7.17 1.10
C ALA A 50 -0.23 -7.44 -0.36
N ARG A 51 -1.50 -7.27 -0.75
CA ARG A 51 -1.94 -7.47 -2.12
C ARG A 51 -1.18 -6.54 -3.09
N PRO A 52 -0.80 -7.00 -4.29
CA PRO A 52 -0.12 -6.17 -5.30
C PRO A 52 -0.86 -4.86 -5.60
N GLU A 53 -2.18 -4.88 -5.56
CA GLU A 53 -3.03 -3.70 -5.78
C GLU A 53 -2.83 -2.65 -4.68
N MET A 54 -2.69 -3.07 -3.41
CA MET A 54 -2.42 -2.15 -2.30
C MET A 54 -1.03 -1.53 -2.41
N GLN A 55 -0.02 -2.30 -2.84
CA GLN A 55 1.32 -1.75 -3.11
C GLN A 55 1.28 -0.74 -4.27
N THR A 56 0.44 -0.99 -5.28
CA THR A 56 0.23 -0.05 -6.38
C THR A 56 -0.46 1.22 -5.90
N HIS A 57 -1.48 1.11 -5.05
CA HIS A 57 -2.14 2.27 -4.46
C HIS A 57 -1.18 3.10 -3.60
N ALA A 58 -0.39 2.46 -2.74
CA ALA A 58 0.63 3.11 -1.93
C ALA A 58 1.64 3.86 -2.80
N ARG A 59 2.14 3.24 -3.88
CA ARG A 59 3.05 3.89 -4.84
C ARG A 59 2.38 5.10 -5.48
N LEU A 60 1.19 4.94 -6.05
CA LEU A 60 0.49 6.00 -6.80
C LEU A 60 0.11 7.20 -5.91
N ALA A 61 -0.32 6.96 -4.67
CA ALA A 61 -0.60 8.03 -3.71
C ALA A 61 0.64 8.87 -3.36
N ASN A 62 1.86 8.31 -3.51
CA ASN A 62 3.11 9.03 -3.23
C ASN A 62 3.74 9.66 -4.47
N VAL A 63 3.70 8.99 -5.63
CA VAL A 63 4.32 9.52 -6.86
C VAL A 63 3.43 10.50 -7.61
N VAL A 64 2.10 10.40 -7.47
CA VAL A 64 1.14 11.38 -7.99
C VAL A 64 0.70 12.25 -6.83
N THR A 65 1.47 13.32 -6.60
CA THR A 65 1.26 14.23 -5.47
C THR A 65 -0.05 15.02 -5.61
N PRO A 66 -0.67 15.42 -4.49
CA PRO A 66 -1.89 16.23 -4.53
C PRO A 66 -1.66 17.57 -5.23
N GLN A 67 -2.67 18.05 -5.97
CA GLN A 67 -2.62 19.29 -6.71
C GLN A 67 -3.56 20.33 -6.09
N LEU A 68 -3.01 21.50 -5.75
CA LEU A 68 -3.80 22.62 -5.24
C LEU A 68 -4.42 23.41 -6.41
N HIS A 69 -5.75 23.40 -6.47
CA HIS A 69 -6.57 24.22 -7.34
C HIS A 69 -7.08 25.43 -6.55
N THR A 70 -6.35 26.54 -6.61
CA THR A 70 -6.74 27.77 -5.91
C THR A 70 -7.98 28.41 -6.51
N HIS A 71 -8.17 28.29 -7.83
CA HIS A 71 -9.28 28.87 -8.58
C HIS A 71 -9.87 27.86 -9.56
N ASP A 72 -11.15 28.03 -9.87
CA ASP A 72 -11.83 27.29 -10.94
C ASP A 72 -11.51 27.85 -12.33
N ARG A 73 -12.08 27.23 -13.38
CA ARG A 73 -11.88 27.64 -14.77
C ARG A 73 -12.47 29.01 -15.13
N PHE A 74 -13.26 29.61 -14.25
CA PHE A 74 -13.87 30.93 -14.43
C PHE A 74 -13.16 32.01 -13.60
N GLY A 75 -12.14 31.63 -12.81
CA GLY A 75 -11.41 32.56 -11.95
C GLY A 75 -12.06 32.79 -10.60
N HIS A 76 -13.07 32.01 -10.19
CA HIS A 76 -13.55 32.05 -8.82
C HIS A 76 -12.63 31.25 -7.91
N ARG A 77 -12.41 31.72 -6.68
CA ARG A 77 -11.66 30.97 -5.68
C ARG A 77 -12.35 29.63 -5.41
N ALA A 78 -11.58 28.54 -5.53
CA ALA A 78 -12.02 27.17 -5.27
C ALA A 78 -11.40 26.62 -3.99
N ASP A 79 -10.12 26.89 -3.74
CA ASP A 79 -9.35 26.41 -2.58
C ASP A 79 -9.45 24.88 -2.37
N GLN A 80 -9.36 24.12 -3.46
CA GLN A 80 -9.48 22.65 -3.46
C GLN A 80 -8.15 21.97 -3.67
N VAL A 81 -7.96 20.81 -3.06
CA VAL A 81 -6.81 19.92 -3.34
C VAL A 81 -7.33 18.64 -3.97
N GLU A 82 -6.87 18.34 -5.18
CA GLU A 82 -7.18 17.12 -5.89
C GLU A 82 -6.13 16.04 -5.56
N PHE A 83 -6.59 14.84 -5.22
CA PHE A 83 -5.75 13.70 -4.95
C PHE A 83 -5.95 12.63 -6.02
N HIS A 84 -4.91 11.84 -6.26
CA HIS A 84 -5.05 10.64 -7.09
C HIS A 84 -6.04 9.65 -6.43
N PRO A 85 -6.89 8.92 -7.18
CA PRO A 85 -7.87 7.98 -6.60
C PRO A 85 -7.28 6.94 -5.64
N SER A 86 -6.01 6.57 -5.84
CA SER A 86 -5.30 5.66 -4.93
C SER A 86 -5.08 6.22 -3.53
N TYR A 87 -5.07 7.53 -3.34
CA TYR A 87 -5.05 8.13 -2.02
C TYR A 87 -6.34 7.80 -1.25
N HIS A 88 -7.49 7.82 -1.92
CA HIS A 88 -8.79 7.52 -1.31
C HIS A 88 -9.09 6.02 -1.18
N ALA A 89 -8.32 5.17 -1.86
CA ALA A 89 -8.42 3.71 -1.75
C ALA A 89 -7.64 3.15 -0.54
N LEU A 90 -6.76 3.96 0.07
CA LEU A 90 -5.99 3.66 1.28
C LEU A 90 -6.78 4.08 2.52
#